data_AF-A0A0D6AYZ4-F1
#
_entry.id   AF-A0A0D6AYZ4-F1
#
_cell.length_a   1.000
_cell.length_b   1.000
_cell.length_c   1.000
_cell.angle_alpha   90.00
_cell.angle_beta   90.00
_cell.angle_gamma   90.00
#
_symmetry.space_group_name_H-M   'P 1'
#
loop_
_entity.id
_entity.type
_entity.pdbx_description
1 polymer ?
#
loop_
_entity_poly.entity_id
_entity_poly.type
_entity_poly.pdbx_seq_one_letter_code
_entity_poly.pdbx_strand_id
1 'polypeptide(L)'
;MEWAFGTECARLDHDEIEAVGSTGWRPFGMEYVALERAQLGTRVDTSRGRSRPHDDAELIATVVRNVLPWYAATRVADLARAGRCPDWMPDARPRLRPAEWQQNQHRAYGRACDSTELPDGWQPIPRRNRKGVIVHDRARYTPCVWEPSPARIAAARRAYLDWWGYLQDVQAALGATNLAQICVSGDMPPMTPWR
;
A
#
# COMPACT_ATOMS: atom_id res chain seq x y z
N MET A 1 -4.25 0.36 18.99
CA MET A 1 -5.54 0.21 18.29
C MET A 1 -5.87 -1.26 18.30
N GLU A 2 -6.73 -1.69 19.21
CA GLU A 2 -7.23 -3.07 19.29
C GLU A 2 -8.46 -3.14 18.37
N TRP A 3 -8.46 -4.03 17.38
CA TRP A 3 -9.56 -4.19 16.42
C TRP A 3 -10.07 -5.62 16.46
N ALA A 4 -11.39 -5.81 16.34
CA ALA A 4 -12.03 -7.13 16.29
C ALA A 4 -11.44 -8.08 15.23
N PHE A 5 -10.95 -7.55 14.10
CA PHE A 5 -10.28 -8.37 13.09
C PHE A 5 -8.90 -8.87 13.54
N GLY A 6 -8.18 -8.11 14.36
CA GLY A 6 -6.86 -8.46 14.88
C GLY A 6 -6.94 -9.33 16.14
N THR A 7 -7.63 -8.84 17.18
CA THR A 7 -7.67 -9.50 18.49
C THR A 7 -8.64 -10.69 18.51
N GLU A 8 -9.82 -10.56 17.90
CA GLU A 8 -10.89 -11.57 17.91
C GLU A 8 -10.92 -12.45 16.63
N CYS A 9 -9.99 -12.23 15.69
CA CYS A 9 -9.91 -12.95 14.41
C CYS A 9 -11.24 -12.97 13.62
N ALA A 10 -12.05 -11.92 13.74
CA ALA A 10 -13.31 -11.79 13.01
C ALA A 10 -13.10 -11.94 11.50
N ARG A 11 -14.07 -12.55 10.82
CA ARG A 11 -14.03 -12.78 9.37
C ARG A 11 -15.11 -11.97 8.67
N LEU A 12 -14.77 -11.47 7.48
CA LEU A 12 -15.77 -10.95 6.56
C LEU A 12 -16.31 -12.13 5.77
N ASP A 13 -17.56 -12.50 6.01
CA ASP A 13 -18.23 -13.51 5.20
C ASP A 13 -18.79 -12.85 3.93
N HIS A 14 -18.41 -13.43 2.80
CA HIS A 14 -18.90 -13.05 1.50
C HIS A 14 -20.13 -13.92 1.21
N ASP A 15 -21.33 -13.42 1.53
CA ASP A 15 -22.57 -14.04 1.03
C ASP A 15 -22.63 -13.85 -0.49
N GLU A 16 -21.93 -14.72 -1.22
CA GLU A 16 -22.14 -15.06 -2.62
C GLU A 16 -21.42 -16.36 -3.05
N ILE A 17 -20.65 -17.02 -2.17
CA ILE A 17 -19.99 -18.31 -2.47
C ILE A 17 -20.12 -19.31 -1.30
N GLU A 18 -21.34 -19.53 -0.80
CA GLU A 18 -21.65 -20.80 -0.11
C GLU A 18 -22.09 -21.89 -1.10
N ALA A 19 -22.23 -21.56 -2.40
CA ALA A 19 -22.65 -22.52 -3.43
C ALA A 19 -21.51 -23.20 -4.21
N VAL A 20 -20.24 -22.82 -4.02
CA VAL A 20 -19.12 -23.45 -4.75
C VAL A 20 -18.01 -23.89 -3.79
N GLY A 21 -18.10 -25.19 -3.46
CA GLY A 21 -17.12 -26.06 -2.81
C GLY A 21 -15.74 -25.53 -2.43
N SER A 22 -15.39 -25.74 -1.16
CA SER A 22 -14.11 -26.34 -0.72
C SER A 22 -12.77 -25.82 -1.26
N THR A 23 -12.70 -24.61 -1.80
CA THR A 23 -11.45 -24.05 -2.34
C THR A 23 -11.32 -22.58 -1.97
N GLY A 24 -11.11 -22.32 -0.68
CA GLY A 24 -10.60 -21.04 -0.22
C GLY A 24 -9.23 -20.81 -0.87
N TRP A 25 -9.17 -19.90 -1.82
CA TRP A 25 -7.95 -19.46 -2.48
C TRP A 25 -6.97 -18.92 -1.41
N ARG A 26 -6.06 -19.77 -0.94
CA ARG A 26 -4.93 -19.36 -0.11
C ARG A 26 -3.74 -19.11 -1.04
N PRO A 27 -3.00 -18.00 -0.91
CA PRO A 27 -1.82 -17.73 -1.74
C PRO A 27 -0.63 -18.67 -1.47
N PHE A 28 -0.80 -19.66 -0.58
CA PHE A 28 0.20 -20.65 -0.19
C PHE A 28 -0.47 -22.01 0.07
N GLY A 29 0.24 -23.09 -0.25
CA GLY A 29 -0.22 -24.46 -0.02
C GLY A 29 -0.32 -24.81 1.46
N MET A 30 -1.23 -25.72 1.81
CA MET A 30 -1.40 -26.20 3.19
C MET A 30 -0.12 -26.82 3.78
N GLU A 31 0.75 -27.34 2.93
CA GLU A 31 2.07 -27.88 3.30
C GLU A 31 2.99 -26.80 3.87
N TYR A 32 3.03 -25.60 3.26
CA TYR A 32 3.81 -24.47 3.76
C TYR A 32 3.34 -24.05 5.16
N VAL A 33 2.01 -23.99 5.34
CA VAL A 33 1.39 -23.66 6.63
C VAL A 33 1.69 -24.71 7.69
N ALA A 34 1.68 -26.00 7.32
CA ALA A 34 2.03 -27.09 8.23
C ALA A 34 3.51 -27.03 8.64
N LEU A 35 4.40 -26.69 7.71
CA LEU A 35 5.84 -26.58 7.95
C LEU A 35 6.15 -25.39 8.91
N GLU A 36 5.56 -24.23 8.66
CA GLU A 36 5.72 -23.04 9.52
C GLU A 36 5.18 -23.28 10.93
N ARG A 37 4.03 -23.96 11.06
CA ARG A 37 3.47 -24.34 12.37
C ARG A 37 4.37 -25.31 13.12
N ALA A 38 4.94 -26.28 12.43
CA ALA A 38 5.90 -27.22 13.02
C ALA A 38 7.17 -26.50 13.49
N GLN A 39 7.67 -25.51 12.74
CA GLN A 39 8.79 -24.66 13.16
C GLN A 39 8.46 -23.82 14.40
N LEU A 40 7.23 -23.32 14.51
CA LEU A 40 6.73 -22.59 15.67
C LEU A 40 6.38 -23.51 16.86
N GLY A 41 6.49 -24.84 16.72
CA GLY A 41 6.11 -25.80 17.75
C GLY A 41 4.60 -25.82 18.05
N THR A 42 3.77 -25.24 17.19
CA THR A 42 2.34 -25.10 17.39
C THR A 42 1.58 -26.24 16.72
N ARG A 43 0.62 -26.85 17.42
CA ARG A 43 -0.32 -27.83 16.86
C ARG A 43 -1.70 -27.22 16.83
N VAL A 44 -2.42 -27.48 15.74
CA VAL A 44 -3.85 -27.12 15.65
C VAL A 44 -4.58 -27.92 16.70
N ASP A 45 -5.27 -27.22 17.60
CA ASP A 45 -6.13 -27.89 18.57
C ASP A 45 -7.23 -28.65 17.82
N THR A 46 -7.31 -29.94 18.09
CA THR A 46 -8.31 -30.86 17.50
C THR A 46 -9.39 -31.23 18.51
N SER A 47 -9.38 -30.58 19.69
CA SER A 47 -10.42 -30.75 20.70
C SER A 47 -11.80 -30.36 20.14
N ARG A 48 -12.83 -31.06 20.63
CA ARG A 48 -14.19 -30.93 20.12
C ARG A 48 -14.82 -29.64 20.70
N GLY A 49 -14.79 -28.57 19.91
CA GLY A 49 -15.36 -27.27 20.27
C GLY A 49 -14.62 -26.17 19.52
N ARG A 50 -15.34 -25.14 19.05
CA ARG A 50 -14.73 -23.95 18.45
C ARG A 50 -15.13 -22.76 19.31
N SER A 51 -14.16 -21.97 19.76
CA SER A 51 -14.45 -20.64 20.29
C SER A 51 -15.05 -19.82 19.16
N ARG A 52 -16.33 -19.47 19.28
CA ARG A 52 -16.97 -18.55 18.36
C ARG A 52 -16.40 -17.15 18.61
N PRO A 53 -16.25 -16.31 17.57
CA PRO A 53 -15.97 -14.90 17.78
C PRO A 53 -17.01 -14.32 18.75
N HIS A 54 -16.62 -13.32 19.52
CA HIS A 54 -17.56 -12.59 20.37
C HIS A 54 -18.71 -12.01 19.50
N ASP A 55 -19.95 -11.96 20.02
CA ASP A 55 -21.11 -11.48 19.26
C ASP A 55 -20.89 -10.06 18.69
N ASP A 56 -20.25 -9.18 19.47
CA ASP A 56 -19.84 -7.84 18.99
C ASP A 56 -18.85 -7.90 17.82
N ALA A 57 -17.95 -8.90 17.79
CA ALA A 57 -16.99 -9.06 16.70
C ALA A 57 -17.67 -9.48 15.39
N GLU A 58 -18.69 -10.34 15.48
CA GLU A 58 -19.55 -10.69 14.32
C GLU A 58 -20.37 -9.48 13.85
N LEU A 59 -20.92 -8.69 14.79
CA LEU A 59 -21.67 -7.48 14.45
C LEU A 59 -20.76 -6.43 13.80
N ILE A 60 -19.54 -6.23 14.30
CA ILE A 60 -18.54 -5.33 13.70
C ILE A 60 -18.21 -5.78 12.27
N ALA A 61 -17.99 -7.08 12.05
CA ALA A 61 -17.73 -7.60 10.71
C ALA A 61 -18.93 -7.36 9.77
N THR A 62 -20.15 -7.55 10.27
CA THR A 62 -21.39 -7.30 9.52
C THR A 62 -21.54 -5.83 9.14
N VAL A 63 -21.27 -4.91 10.07
CA VAL A 63 -21.31 -3.46 9.80
C VAL A 63 -20.26 -3.08 8.76
N VAL A 64 -19.02 -3.53 8.91
CA VAL A 64 -17.94 -3.24 7.95
C VAL A 64 -18.28 -3.75 6.56
N ARG A 65 -18.86 -4.95 6.44
CA ARG A 65 -19.34 -5.52 5.17
C ARG A 65 -20.42 -4.67 4.51
N ASN A 66 -21.39 -4.18 5.28
CA ASN A 66 -22.60 -3.55 4.73
C ASN A 66 -22.47 -2.04 4.52
N VAL A 67 -21.58 -1.38 5.26
CA VAL A 67 -21.35 0.07 5.16
C VAL A 67 -20.39 0.40 4.03
N LEU A 68 -19.39 -0.45 3.79
CA LEU A 68 -18.32 -0.17 2.85
C LEU A 68 -18.48 -1.01 1.57
N PRO A 69 -18.02 -0.50 0.41
CA PRO A 69 -17.84 -1.36 -0.76
C PRO A 69 -16.82 -2.45 -0.45
N TRP A 70 -16.95 -3.62 -1.09
CA TRP A 70 -16.16 -4.81 -0.76
C TRP A 70 -14.65 -4.56 -0.71
N TYR A 71 -14.09 -3.83 -1.69
CA TYR A 71 -12.66 -3.53 -1.74
C TYR A 71 -12.18 -2.68 -0.53
N ALA A 72 -13.05 -1.83 0.01
CA ALA A 72 -12.76 -1.00 1.17
C ALA A 72 -12.90 -1.81 2.45
N ALA A 73 -13.94 -2.64 2.56
CA ALA A 73 -14.14 -3.56 3.68
C ALA A 73 -12.93 -4.50 3.87
N THR A 74 -12.47 -5.15 2.79
CA THR A 74 -11.30 -6.03 2.83
C THR A 74 -10.05 -5.26 3.23
N ARG A 75 -9.84 -4.07 2.66
CA ARG A 75 -8.69 -3.23 2.97
C ARG A 75 -8.67 -2.77 4.43
N VAL A 76 -9.80 -2.36 4.98
CA VAL A 76 -9.94 -1.99 6.40
C VAL A 76 -9.66 -3.19 7.28
N ALA A 77 -10.22 -4.36 6.97
CA ALA A 77 -9.98 -5.58 7.74
C ALA A 77 -8.50 -6.01 7.71
N ASP A 78 -7.84 -5.95 6.56
CA ASP A 78 -6.42 -6.31 6.42
C ASP A 78 -5.50 -5.35 7.19
N LEU A 79 -5.75 -4.05 7.10
CA LEU A 79 -5.01 -3.04 7.84
C LEU A 79 -5.23 -3.16 9.35
N ALA A 80 -6.47 -3.45 9.78
CA ALA A 80 -6.82 -3.70 11.17
C ALA A 80 -6.10 -4.95 11.71
N ARG A 81 -6.11 -6.07 10.96
CA ARG A 81 -5.35 -7.30 11.32
C ARG A 81 -3.86 -7.04 11.48
N ALA A 82 -3.30 -6.21 10.60
CA ALA A 82 -1.88 -5.87 10.64
C ALA A 82 -1.54 -4.81 11.71
N GLY A 83 -2.53 -4.15 12.32
CA GLY A 83 -2.31 -3.00 13.19
C GLY A 83 -1.66 -1.81 12.47
N ARG A 84 -1.95 -1.63 11.19
CA ARG A 84 -1.30 -0.63 10.31
C ARG A 84 -2.32 0.33 9.71
N CYS A 85 -1.83 1.46 9.21
CA CYS A 85 -2.58 2.36 8.34
C CYS A 85 -1.93 2.38 6.93
N PRO A 86 -2.62 2.92 5.90
CA PRO A 86 -2.01 3.10 4.59
C PRO A 86 -0.74 3.94 4.68
N ASP A 87 0.29 3.57 3.92
CA ASP A 87 1.47 4.41 3.78
C ASP A 87 1.11 5.70 3.04
N TRP A 88 1.08 6.80 3.80
CA TRP A 88 0.83 8.15 3.31
C TRP A 88 2.13 8.88 2.92
N MET A 89 3.26 8.16 2.96
CA MET A 89 4.62 8.60 2.67
C MET A 89 5.12 9.70 3.63
N PRO A 90 5.39 9.36 4.91
CA PRO A 90 5.87 10.30 5.93
C PRO A 90 7.08 11.11 5.54
N ASP A 91 8.08 10.44 5.00
CA ASP A 91 9.37 11.05 4.68
C ASP A 91 9.47 11.46 3.21
N ALA A 92 8.34 11.66 2.54
CA ALA A 92 8.30 12.02 1.13
C ALA A 92 8.99 13.36 0.87
N ARG A 93 10.22 13.28 0.35
CA ARG A 93 10.99 14.43 -0.13
C ARG A 93 11.37 14.20 -1.60
N PRO A 94 10.61 14.77 -2.55
CA PRO A 94 10.93 14.68 -3.97
C PRO A 94 12.37 15.12 -4.23
N ARG A 95 13.15 14.29 -4.91
CA ARG A 95 14.50 14.64 -5.38
C ARG A 95 14.55 14.49 -6.89
N LEU A 96 15.17 15.46 -7.55
CA LEU A 96 15.48 15.37 -8.96
C LEU A 96 16.61 14.37 -9.14
N ARG A 97 16.38 13.32 -9.94
CA ARG A 97 17.36 12.26 -10.23
C ARG A 97 17.36 11.95 -11.73
N PRO A 98 18.47 11.44 -12.28
CA PRO A 98 18.48 10.89 -13.63
C PRO A 98 17.37 9.85 -13.81
N ALA A 99 16.66 9.92 -14.92
CA ALA A 99 15.64 8.95 -15.31
C ALA A 99 16.26 7.56 -15.51
N GLU A 100 17.44 7.53 -16.10
CA GLU A 100 18.22 6.33 -16.31
C GLU A 100 19.66 6.54 -15.81
N TRP A 101 20.24 5.47 -15.26
CA TRP A 101 21.61 5.44 -14.80
C TRP A 101 22.45 4.57 -15.73
N GLN A 102 23.69 5.00 -15.97
CA GLN A 102 24.74 4.22 -16.62
C GLN A 102 25.88 4.05 -15.62
N GLN A 103 26.62 2.95 -15.72
CA GLN A 103 27.76 2.66 -14.85
C GLN A 103 29.03 2.47 -15.67
N ASN A 104 30.13 3.03 -15.19
CA ASN A 104 31.47 2.66 -15.63
C ASN A 104 32.23 1.99 -14.46
N GLN A 105 33.48 1.59 -14.70
CA GLN A 105 34.31 0.92 -13.70
C GLN A 105 34.55 1.70 -12.39
N HIS A 106 34.24 3.00 -12.35
CA HIS A 106 34.51 3.87 -11.19
C HIS A 106 33.24 4.38 -10.50
N ARG A 107 32.14 4.61 -11.23
CA ARG A 107 30.90 5.17 -10.66
C ARG A 107 29.68 4.97 -11.56
N ALA A 108 28.50 5.10 -10.94
CA ALA A 108 27.24 5.32 -11.63
C ALA A 108 27.04 6.82 -11.92
N TYR A 109 26.47 7.15 -13.08
CA TYR A 109 26.12 8.49 -13.51
C TYR A 109 24.84 8.48 -14.36
N GLY A 110 24.16 9.62 -14.49
CA GLY A 110 22.96 9.69 -15.32
C GLY A 110 23.27 9.47 -16.80
N ARG A 111 22.44 8.67 -17.49
CA ARG A 111 22.58 8.42 -18.92
C ARG A 111 22.39 9.72 -19.70
N ALA A 112 23.37 10.07 -20.52
CA ALA A 112 23.27 11.22 -21.43
C ALA A 112 22.61 10.80 -22.75
N CYS A 113 21.64 11.60 -23.21
CA CYS A 113 20.95 11.47 -24.49
C CYS A 113 21.35 12.60 -25.44
N ASP A 114 21.12 12.41 -26.74
CA ASP A 114 21.38 13.41 -27.77
C ASP A 114 20.25 14.44 -27.80
N SER A 115 20.56 15.74 -27.75
CA SER A 115 19.54 16.77 -27.75
C SER A 115 18.70 16.79 -29.04
N THR A 116 19.17 16.19 -30.13
CA THR A 116 18.38 16.06 -31.37
C THR A 116 17.14 15.19 -31.23
N GLU A 117 17.04 14.39 -30.15
CA GLU A 117 15.85 13.58 -29.83
C GLU A 117 14.70 14.45 -29.27
N LEU A 118 14.98 15.68 -28.83
CA LEU A 118 13.97 16.62 -28.37
C LEU A 118 13.31 17.34 -29.57
N PRO A 119 12.00 17.66 -29.50
CA PRO A 119 11.33 18.44 -30.54
C PRO A 119 12.04 19.77 -30.86
N ASP A 120 12.59 20.43 -29.83
CA ASP A 120 13.36 21.67 -29.93
C ASP A 120 14.83 21.42 -29.57
N GLY A 121 15.46 20.50 -30.29
CA GLY A 121 16.83 20.08 -30.02
C GLY A 121 17.82 21.26 -29.95
N TRP A 122 18.78 21.16 -29.02
CA TRP A 122 19.72 22.24 -28.76
C TRP A 122 20.79 22.35 -29.85
N GLN A 123 21.27 23.58 -30.06
CA GLN A 123 22.30 23.86 -31.05
C GLN A 123 23.61 23.11 -30.72
N PRO A 124 24.29 22.53 -31.73
CA PRO A 124 25.61 21.93 -31.55
C PRO A 124 26.62 22.90 -30.97
N ILE A 125 27.47 22.42 -30.06
CA ILE A 125 28.43 23.23 -29.32
C ILE A 125 29.75 23.25 -30.10
N PRO A 126 30.29 24.43 -30.48
CA PRO A 126 31.54 24.52 -31.20
C PRO A 126 32.72 24.18 -30.28
N ARG A 127 33.63 23.33 -30.75
CA ARG A 127 34.90 22.97 -30.09
C ARG A 127 36.04 22.93 -31.10
N ARG A 128 37.20 23.45 -30.71
CA ARG A 128 38.42 23.34 -31.51
C ARG A 128 39.06 21.96 -31.32
N ASN A 129 39.33 21.26 -32.41
CA ASN A 129 40.01 19.96 -32.36
C ASN A 129 41.55 20.13 -32.24
N ARG A 130 42.28 19.02 -32.08
CA ARG A 130 43.75 19.03 -31.95
C ARG A 130 44.50 19.64 -33.15
N LYS A 131 43.86 19.73 -34.32
CA LYS A 131 44.40 20.33 -35.55
C LYS A 131 43.99 21.79 -35.74
N GLY A 132 43.32 22.39 -34.75
CA GLY A 132 42.92 23.78 -34.78
C GLY A 132 41.62 24.08 -35.57
N VAL A 133 40.93 23.06 -36.07
CA VAL A 133 39.65 23.20 -36.82
C VAL A 133 38.48 23.27 -35.83
N ILE A 134 37.53 24.16 -36.09
CA ILE A 134 36.27 24.24 -35.32
C ILE A 134 35.34 23.10 -35.78
N VAL A 135 34.97 22.23 -34.85
CA VAL A 135 34.03 21.13 -35.04
C VAL A 135 32.82 21.38 -34.15
N HIS A 136 31.64 20.97 -34.57
CA HIS A 136 30.41 21.13 -33.81
C HIS A 136 30.02 19.79 -33.18
N ASP A 137 30.18 19.68 -31.86
CA ASP A 137 29.78 18.49 -31.11
C ASP A 137 28.29 18.59 -30.77
N ARG A 138 27.58 17.46 -30.86
CA ARG A 138 26.15 17.43 -30.52
C ARG A 138 25.96 17.74 -29.03
N ALA A 139 24.99 18.61 -28.74
CA ALA A 139 24.62 18.89 -27.37
C ALA A 139 23.98 17.63 -26.74
N ARG A 140 24.31 17.37 -25.49
CA ARG A 140 23.79 16.23 -24.74
C ARG A 140 23.09 16.70 -23.48
N TYR A 141 22.09 15.96 -23.06
CA TYR A 141 21.35 16.24 -21.83
C TYR A 141 21.09 14.94 -21.06
N THR A 142 20.80 15.05 -19.77
CA THR A 142 20.42 13.92 -18.93
C THR A 142 18.95 14.09 -18.58
N PRO A 143 18.05 13.24 -19.10
CA PRO A 143 16.65 13.24 -18.67
C PRO A 143 16.58 13.00 -17.16
N CYS A 144 15.80 13.81 -16.45
CA CYS A 144 15.64 13.71 -15.00
C CYS A 144 14.16 13.58 -14.64
N VAL A 145 13.89 12.86 -13.55
CA VAL A 145 12.57 12.65 -12.96
C VAL A 145 12.59 13.01 -11.47
N TRP A 146 11.42 13.39 -10.95
CA TRP A 146 11.22 13.58 -9.52
C TRP A 146 10.84 12.25 -8.87
N GLU A 147 11.64 11.79 -7.91
CA GLU A 147 11.35 10.57 -7.14
C GLU A 147 11.35 10.85 -5.62
N PRO A 148 10.31 10.45 -4.87
CA PRO A 148 9.00 10.04 -5.39
C PRO A 148 8.31 11.20 -6.10
N SER A 149 7.56 10.89 -7.17
CA SER A 149 6.88 11.93 -7.94
C SER A 149 5.78 12.63 -7.12
N PRO A 150 5.50 13.92 -7.36
CA PRO A 150 4.39 14.61 -6.69
C PRO A 150 3.04 13.89 -6.87
N ALA A 151 2.82 13.29 -8.05
CA ALA A 151 1.64 12.49 -8.32
C ALA A 151 1.54 11.25 -7.42
N ARG A 152 2.67 10.54 -7.20
CA ARG A 152 2.75 9.38 -6.31
C ARG A 152 2.46 9.77 -4.86
N ILE A 153 3.03 10.88 -4.39
CA ILE A 153 2.78 11.40 -3.03
C ILE A 153 1.30 11.76 -2.87
N ALA A 154 0.72 12.47 -3.85
CA ALA A 154 -0.69 12.85 -3.81
C ALA A 154 -1.61 11.61 -3.82
N ALA A 155 -1.28 10.58 -4.60
CA ALA A 155 -2.04 9.33 -4.60
C ALA A 155 -1.99 8.60 -3.25
N ALA A 156 -0.82 8.54 -2.61
CA ALA A 156 -0.67 7.93 -1.28
C ALA A 156 -1.50 8.67 -0.22
N ARG A 157 -1.47 10.01 -0.24
CA ARG A 157 -2.27 10.85 0.67
C ARG A 157 -3.77 10.72 0.44
N ARG A 158 -4.21 10.63 -0.83
CA ARG A 158 -5.63 10.34 -1.16
C ARG A 158 -6.04 8.98 -0.63
N ALA A 159 -5.24 7.94 -0.85
CA ALA A 159 -5.54 6.60 -0.36
C ALA A 159 -5.62 6.53 1.18
N TYR A 160 -4.86 7.37 1.89
CA TYR A 160 -5.00 7.53 3.34
C TYR A 160 -6.32 8.22 3.72
N LEU A 161 -6.70 9.30 3.02
CA LEU A 161 -7.97 9.99 3.26
C LEU A 161 -9.19 9.11 2.95
N ASP A 162 -9.12 8.31 1.88
CA ASP A 162 -10.18 7.36 1.54
C ASP A 162 -10.37 6.35 2.66
N TRP A 163 -9.26 5.77 3.16
CA TRP A 163 -9.28 4.87 4.31
C TRP A 163 -9.79 5.55 5.58
N TRP A 164 -9.40 6.79 5.84
CA TRP A 164 -9.87 7.56 6.98
C TRP A 164 -11.39 7.81 6.91
N GLY A 165 -11.91 8.11 5.71
CA GLY A 165 -13.35 8.21 5.45
C GLY A 165 -14.07 6.89 5.71
N TYR A 166 -13.51 5.75 5.25
CA TYR A 166 -14.09 4.44 5.55
C TYR A 166 -14.16 4.14 7.05
N LEU A 167 -13.13 4.51 7.81
CA LEU A 167 -13.16 4.38 9.26
C LEU A 167 -14.24 5.26 9.89
N GLN A 168 -14.43 6.48 9.38
CA GLN A 168 -15.47 7.38 9.86
C GLN A 168 -16.87 6.84 9.59
N ASP A 169 -17.11 6.30 8.39
CA ASP A 169 -18.40 5.69 8.03
C ASP A 169 -18.71 4.48 8.92
N VAL A 170 -17.70 3.62 9.15
CA VAL A 170 -17.83 2.46 10.05
C VAL A 170 -18.06 2.92 11.49
N GLN A 171 -17.33 3.93 11.98
CA GLN A 171 -17.51 4.47 13.33
C GLN A 171 -18.92 5.02 13.52
N ALA A 172 -19.43 5.80 12.55
CA ALA A 172 -20.77 6.36 12.60
C ALA A 172 -21.83 5.25 12.62
N ALA A 173 -21.67 4.21 11.80
CA ALA A 173 -22.58 3.08 11.76
C ALA A 173 -22.53 2.26 13.07
N LEU A 174 -21.33 1.96 13.58
CA LEU A 174 -21.17 1.25 14.85
C LEU A 174 -21.71 2.05 16.04
N GLY A 175 -21.57 3.38 16.02
CA GLY A 175 -22.14 4.25 17.04
C GLY A 175 -23.68 4.25 17.07
N ALA A 176 -24.33 3.87 15.96
CA ALA A 176 -25.77 3.66 15.91
C ALA A 176 -26.20 2.22 16.28
N THR A 177 -25.25 1.29 16.42
CA THR A 177 -25.51 -0.09 16.84
C THR A 177 -25.35 -0.28 18.34
N ASN A 178 -26.07 -1.26 18.89
CA ASN A 178 -26.00 -1.59 20.31
C ASN A 178 -25.03 -2.77 20.54
N LEU A 179 -23.75 -2.47 20.70
CA LEU A 179 -22.71 -3.45 21.05
C LEU A 179 -22.81 -3.80 22.54
N ALA A 180 -22.65 -5.08 22.90
CA ALA A 180 -22.90 -5.58 24.24
C ALA A 180 -21.74 -5.32 25.22
N GLN A 181 -20.49 -5.39 24.74
CA GLN A 181 -19.27 -5.26 25.55
C GLN A 181 -18.30 -4.22 25.01
N ILE A 182 -18.29 -3.98 23.69
CA ILE A 182 -17.39 -3.03 23.04
C ILE A 182 -18.02 -1.63 23.01
N CYS A 183 -17.28 -0.65 23.52
CA CYS A 183 -17.62 0.77 23.36
C CYS A 183 -16.84 1.38 22.20
N VAL A 184 -17.54 2.01 21.26
CA VAL A 184 -16.92 2.72 20.13
C VAL A 184 -16.44 4.07 20.61
N SER A 185 -15.13 4.29 20.66
CA SER A 185 -14.58 5.62 20.99
C SER A 185 -14.64 6.55 19.78
N GLY A 186 -14.66 7.86 20.06
CA GLY A 186 -14.55 8.91 19.04
C GLY A 186 -13.13 9.12 18.52
N ASP A 187 -12.14 8.40 19.07
CA ASP A 187 -10.73 8.61 18.75
C ASP A 187 -10.43 8.09 17.35
N MET A 188 -10.01 8.99 16.48
CA MET A 188 -9.64 8.69 15.11
C MET A 188 -8.15 8.94 14.88
N PRO A 189 -7.52 8.22 13.94
CA PRO A 189 -6.18 8.59 13.45
C PRO A 189 -6.16 10.05 12.98
N PRO A 190 -5.00 10.74 13.03
CA PRO A 190 -4.90 12.10 12.53
C PRO A 190 -5.32 12.15 11.05
N MET A 191 -6.19 13.09 10.68
CA MET A 191 -6.72 13.19 9.32
C MET A 191 -5.65 13.61 8.30
N THR A 192 -4.70 14.46 8.71
CA THR A 192 -3.60 14.94 7.84
C THR A 192 -2.25 14.78 8.55
N PRO A 193 -1.70 13.56 8.66
CA PRO A 193 -0.46 13.29 9.39
C PRO A 193 0.81 13.85 8.70
N TRP A 194 0.72 14.24 7.43
CA TRP A 194 1.83 14.80 6.64
C TRP A 194 1.99 16.32 6.75
N ARG A 195 1.23 16.97 7.64
CA ARG A 195 1.36 18.41 7.88
C ARG A 195 2.39 18.69 8.96
#